data_AF-I3D0B4-F1
#
_entry.id   AF-I3D0B4-F1
#
_cell.length_a   1.000
_cell.length_b   1.000
_cell.length_c   1.000
_cell.angle_alpha   90.00
_cell.angle_beta   90.00
_cell.angle_gamma   90.00
#
_symmetry.space_group_name_H-M   'P 1'
#
loop_
_entity.id
_entity.type
_entity.pdbx_description
1 polymer ?
#
loop_
_entity_poly.entity_id
_entity_poly.type
_entity_poly.pdbx_seq_one_letter_code
_entity_poly.pdbx_strand_id
1 'polypeptide(L)'
;KIVEILYHQALSADQISTALKKSGFKKALTTVRHHLEILKESGLIEIARIEESRGAITKFYSTSTKLLDFQMPVDFDSTYSKIITNTSTKIEKILKGLTPKTTKSKGKKAEEYSQYLVMEIMNRAMTNVLEKSSTK
;
A
#
# COMPACT_ATOMS: atom_id res chain seq x y z
N LYS A 1 -5.93 -2.34 -11.85
CA LYS A 1 -5.69 -2.90 -13.20
C LYS A 1 -4.48 -2.37 -13.98
N ILE A 2 -4.33 -1.06 -14.26
CA ILE A 2 -3.14 -0.55 -15.00
C ILE A 2 -1.84 -0.87 -14.25
N VAL A 3 -1.79 -0.60 -12.94
CA VAL A 3 -0.65 -0.91 -12.07
C VAL A 3 -0.29 -2.41 -12.11
N GLU A 4 -1.28 -3.30 -12.06
CA GLU A 4 -1.06 -4.76 -12.21
C GLU A 4 -0.42 -5.13 -13.56
N ILE A 5 -0.90 -4.52 -14.66
CA ILE A 5 -0.38 -4.77 -16.01
C ILE A 5 1.08 -4.31 -16.13
N LEU A 6 1.42 -3.20 -15.48
CA LEU A 6 2.75 -2.60 -15.51
C LEU A 6 3.74 -3.23 -14.51
N TYR A 7 3.28 -4.12 -13.64
CA TYR A 7 4.15 -4.75 -12.66
C TYR A 7 5.22 -5.61 -13.37
N HIS A 8 6.49 -5.23 -13.26
CA HIS A 8 7.65 -5.80 -13.98
C HIS A 8 7.58 -5.71 -15.51
N GLN A 9 6.78 -4.79 -16.07
CA GLN A 9 6.70 -4.56 -17.52
C GLN A 9 6.75 -3.07 -17.83
N ALA A 10 7.41 -2.72 -18.93
CA ALA A 10 7.47 -1.36 -19.44
C ALA A 10 6.69 -1.26 -20.75
N LEU A 11 5.52 -0.62 -20.73
CA LEU A 11 4.56 -0.58 -21.84
C LEU A 11 4.18 0.84 -22.23
N SER A 12 3.92 1.06 -23.52
CA SER A 12 3.37 2.32 -24.03
C SER A 12 1.87 2.44 -23.75
N ALA A 13 1.32 3.66 -23.85
CA ALA A 13 -0.12 3.89 -23.65
C ALA A 13 -1.01 3.02 -24.58
N ASP A 14 -0.57 2.78 -25.82
CA ASP A 14 -1.28 1.94 -26.79
C ASP A 14 -1.23 0.45 -26.42
N GLN A 15 -0.08 -0.03 -25.94
CA GLN A 15 0.07 -1.40 -25.44
C GLN A 15 -0.79 -1.63 -24.18
N ILE A 16 -0.80 -0.67 -23.26
CA ILE A 16 -1.64 -0.69 -22.06
C ILE A 16 -3.12 -0.72 -22.43
N SER A 17 -3.55 0.15 -23.36
CA SER A 17 -4.93 0.16 -23.86
C SER A 17 -5.35 -1.19 -24.44
N THR A 18 -4.47 -1.84 -25.18
CA THR A 18 -4.70 -3.18 -25.73
C THR A 18 -4.81 -4.24 -24.63
N ALA A 19 -3.93 -4.21 -23.63
CA ALA A 19 -3.96 -5.13 -22.49
C ALA A 19 -5.23 -4.97 -21.63
N LEU A 20 -5.66 -3.72 -21.41
CA LEU A 20 -6.92 -3.40 -20.74
C LEU A 20 -8.12 -3.96 -21.50
N LYS A 21 -8.16 -3.79 -22.82
CA LYS A 21 -9.23 -4.34 -23.67
C LYS A 21 -9.32 -5.87 -23.57
N LYS A 22 -8.17 -6.57 -23.56
CA LYS A 22 -8.10 -8.03 -23.34
C LYS A 22 -8.60 -8.44 -21.95
N SER A 23 -8.42 -7.58 -20.95
CA SER A 23 -8.88 -7.80 -19.57
C SER A 23 -10.34 -7.37 -19.33
N GLY A 24 -11.10 -7.04 -20.38
CA GLY A 24 -12.51 -6.61 -20.28
C GLY A 24 -12.74 -5.11 -20.11
N PHE A 25 -11.69 -4.30 -19.96
CA PHE A 25 -11.79 -2.85 -19.77
C PHE A 25 -11.66 -2.11 -21.11
N LYS A 26 -12.79 -1.81 -21.75
CA LYS A 26 -12.83 -1.01 -22.99
C LYS A 26 -12.83 0.48 -22.65
N LYS A 27 -11.66 1.12 -22.73
CA LYS A 27 -11.49 2.56 -22.50
C LYS A 27 -10.80 3.22 -23.70
N ALA A 28 -11.15 4.47 -23.99
CA ALA A 28 -10.49 5.26 -25.03
C ALA A 28 -9.04 5.55 -24.65
N LEU A 29 -8.16 5.68 -25.64
CA LEU A 29 -6.73 5.93 -25.40
C LEU A 29 -6.47 7.24 -24.64
N THR A 30 -7.27 8.28 -24.89
CA THR A 30 -7.22 9.56 -24.16
C THR A 30 -7.50 9.36 -22.67
N THR A 31 -8.49 8.53 -22.33
CA THR A 31 -8.80 8.16 -20.94
C THR A 31 -7.69 7.36 -20.29
N VAL A 32 -7.07 6.43 -21.03
CA VAL A 32 -5.91 5.67 -20.52
C VAL A 32 -4.75 6.62 -20.23
N ARG A 33 -4.43 7.54 -21.15
CA ARG A 33 -3.39 8.56 -20.95
C ARG A 33 -3.67 9.46 -19.75
N HIS A 34 -4.93 9.86 -19.54
CA HIS A 34 -5.31 10.63 -18.37
C HIS A 34 -5.05 9.87 -17.05
N HIS A 35 -5.43 8.60 -16.97
CA HIS A 35 -5.15 7.79 -15.78
C HIS A 35 -3.65 7.53 -15.59
N LEU A 36 -2.86 7.42 -16.66
CA LEU A 36 -1.41 7.29 -16.54
C LEU A 36 -0.79 8.53 -15.89
N GLU A 37 -1.29 9.73 -16.20
CA GLU A 37 -0.80 10.94 -15.55
C GLU A 37 -1.17 10.97 -14.06
N ILE A 38 -2.42 10.65 -13.71
CA ILE A 38 -2.85 10.56 -12.30
C ILE A 38 -1.99 9.55 -11.53
N LEU A 39 -1.77 8.36 -12.09
CA LEU A 39 -0.97 7.32 -11.45
C LEU A 39 0.49 7.73 -11.29
N LYS A 40 1.05 8.44 -12.28
CA LYS A 40 2.41 8.98 -12.22
C LYS A 40 2.53 10.07 -11.16
N GLU A 41 1.60 11.02 -11.12
CA GLU A 41 1.56 12.09 -10.11
C GLU A 41 1.42 11.52 -8.68
N SER A 42 0.68 10.42 -8.52
CA SER A 42 0.57 9.70 -7.24
C SER A 42 1.80 8.86 -6.87
N GLY A 43 2.81 8.76 -7.74
CA GLY A 43 4.02 7.95 -7.51
C GLY A 43 3.80 6.43 -7.64
N LEU A 44 2.66 5.99 -8.18
CA LEU A 44 2.34 4.57 -8.35
C LEU A 44 2.96 3.95 -9.61
N ILE A 45 3.32 4.78 -10.59
CA ILE A 45 4.02 4.38 -11.81
C ILE A 45 5.08 5.42 -12.17
N GLU A 46 6.01 5.04 -13.03
CA GLU A 46 7.07 5.90 -13.53
C GLU A 46 7.24 5.75 -15.05
N ILE A 47 7.96 6.70 -15.68
CA ILE A 47 8.37 6.56 -17.08
C ILE A 47 9.69 5.80 -17.08
N ALA A 48 9.66 4.53 -17.47
CA ALA A 48 10.85 3.67 -17.57
C ALA A 48 11.81 4.10 -18.68
N ARG A 49 11.26 4.49 -19.84
CA ARG A 49 12.04 4.92 -20.99
C ARG A 49 11.21 5.77 -21.95
N ILE A 50 11.92 6.50 -22.80
CA ILE A 50 11.35 7.33 -23.85
C ILE A 50 12.04 6.93 -25.16
N GLU A 51 11.26 6.64 -26.19
CA GLU A 51 11.75 6.33 -27.52
C GLU A 51 11.26 7.39 -28.50
N GLU A 52 12.14 7.88 -29.36
CA GLU A 52 11.78 8.78 -30.44
C GLU A 52 11.86 8.03 -31.77
N SER A 53 10.81 8.13 -32.57
CA SER A 53 10.80 7.59 -33.93
C SER A 53 10.10 8.57 -34.85
N ARG A 54 10.80 9.00 -35.91
CA ARG A 54 10.27 9.93 -36.94
C ARG A 54 9.66 11.20 -36.33
N GLY A 55 10.28 11.77 -35.29
CA GLY A 55 9.81 12.96 -34.59
C GLY A 55 8.63 12.74 -33.64
N ALA A 56 8.15 11.50 -33.48
CA ALA A 56 7.14 11.14 -32.49
C ALA A 56 7.80 10.55 -31.25
N ILE A 57 7.41 11.05 -30.07
CA ILE A 57 7.91 10.59 -28.77
C ILE A 57 6.94 9.56 -28.19
N THR A 58 7.44 8.38 -27.87
CA THR A 58 6.70 7.31 -27.18
C THR A 58 7.25 7.13 -25.77
N LYS A 59 6.42 7.37 -24.77
CA LYS A 59 6.73 7.09 -23.35
C LYS A 59 6.33 5.66 -23.00
N PHE A 60 7.21 4.96 -22.30
CA PHE A 60 6.93 3.66 -21.71
C PHE A 60 6.83 3.80 -20.19
N TYR A 61 5.77 3.23 -19.63
CA TYR A 61 5.45 3.32 -18.22
C TYR A 61 5.71 1.98 -17.53
N SER A 62 6.19 2.00 -16.28
CA SER A 62 6.43 0.81 -15.45
C SER A 62 6.07 1.08 -14.00
N THR A 63 6.06 0.03 -13.18
CA THR A 63 6.02 0.17 -11.73
C THR A 63 6.75 -0.97 -11.04
N SER A 64 7.44 -0.66 -9.95
CA SER A 64 7.95 -1.63 -8.97
C SER A 64 6.92 -1.91 -7.86
N THR A 65 5.84 -1.12 -7.79
CA THR A 65 4.78 -1.24 -6.80
C THR A 65 3.90 -2.44 -7.13
N LYS A 66 3.91 -3.44 -6.26
CA LYS A 66 2.99 -4.58 -6.35
C LYS A 66 1.63 -4.19 -5.77
N LEU A 67 0.59 -4.19 -6.59
CA LEU A 67 -0.77 -4.05 -6.09
C LEU A 67 -1.22 -5.36 -5.45
N LEU A 68 -1.60 -5.31 -4.18
CA LEU A 68 -2.16 -6.45 -3.44
C LEU A 68 -3.67 -6.22 -3.29
N ASP A 69 -4.46 -6.83 -4.17
CA ASP A 69 -5.93 -6.72 -4.14
C ASP A 69 -6.53 -7.79 -3.21
N PHE A 70 -6.28 -7.63 -1.90
CA PHE A 70 -6.95 -8.42 -0.89
C PHE A 70 -8.21 -7.69 -0.42
N GLN A 71 -9.37 -8.28 -0.67
CA GLN A 71 -10.62 -7.84 -0.07
C GLN A 71 -10.81 -8.58 1.25
N MET A 72 -11.18 -7.85 2.30
CA MET A 72 -11.52 -8.47 3.57
C MET A 72 -12.82 -9.27 3.39
N PRO A 73 -12.85 -10.58 3.74
CA PRO A 73 -14.08 -11.34 3.72
C PRO A 73 -15.15 -10.68 4.59
N VAL A 74 -16.42 -10.72 4.16
CA VAL A 74 -17.53 -10.10 4.89
C VAL A 74 -17.69 -10.70 6.31
N ASP A 75 -17.30 -11.96 6.46
CA ASP A 75 -17.36 -12.73 7.70
C ASP A 75 -16.06 -12.68 8.51
N PHE A 76 -15.08 -11.85 8.15
CA PHE A 76 -13.75 -11.82 8.80
C PHE A 76 -13.85 -11.69 10.32
N ASP A 77 -14.61 -10.72 10.82
CA ASP A 77 -14.75 -10.48 12.27
C ASP A 77 -15.38 -11.67 12.99
N SER A 78 -16.39 -12.31 12.40
CA SER A 78 -17.01 -13.51 12.97
C SER A 78 -16.08 -14.72 12.94
N THR A 79 -15.41 -14.95 11.80
CA THR A 79 -14.54 -16.10 11.55
C THR A 79 -13.31 -16.06 12.43
N TYR A 80 -12.75 -14.87 12.66
CA TYR A 80 -11.55 -14.68 13.47
C TYR A 80 -11.83 -14.15 14.89
N SER A 81 -13.10 -13.98 15.30
CA SER A 81 -13.50 -13.39 16.58
C SER A 81 -12.71 -13.94 17.78
N LYS A 82 -12.62 -15.27 17.91
CA LYS A 82 -11.89 -15.92 19.01
C LYS A 82 -10.39 -15.61 18.99
N ILE A 83 -9.79 -15.56 17.79
CA ILE A 83 -8.36 -15.22 17.63
C ILE A 83 -8.14 -13.76 17.95
N ILE A 84 -9.03 -12.86 17.49
CA ILE A 84 -9.00 -11.43 17.78
C ILE A 84 -9.10 -11.22 19.29
N THR A 85 -10.10 -11.79 19.98
CA THR A 85 -10.26 -11.66 21.44
C THR A 85 -9.03 -12.16 22.19
N ASN A 86 -8.55 -13.36 21.88
CA ASN A 86 -7.37 -13.93 22.54
C ASN A 86 -6.11 -13.08 22.31
N THR A 87 -5.93 -12.57 21.10
CA THR A 87 -4.79 -11.72 20.75
C THR A 87 -4.89 -10.37 21.43
N SER A 88 -6.07 -9.75 21.47
CA SER A 88 -6.35 -8.51 22.21
C SER A 88 -5.99 -8.64 23.69
N THR A 89 -6.34 -9.75 24.35
CA THR A 89 -5.94 -9.98 25.75
C THR A 89 -4.42 -10.05 25.93
N LYS A 90 -3.69 -10.62 24.97
CA LYS A 90 -2.20 -10.66 25.01
C LYS A 90 -1.60 -9.29 24.75
N ILE A 91 -2.13 -8.57 23.76
CA ILE A 91 -1.70 -7.20 23.44
C ILE A 91 -1.97 -6.28 24.64
N GLU A 92 -3.11 -6.40 25.31
CA GLU A 92 -3.42 -5.61 26.51
C GLU A 92 -2.37 -5.79 27.61
N LYS A 93 -1.88 -7.02 27.83
CA LYS A 93 -0.79 -7.28 28.77
C LYS A 93 0.52 -6.60 28.35
N ILE A 94 0.85 -6.60 27.05
CA ILE A 94 2.03 -5.91 26.51
C ILE A 94 1.87 -4.40 26.67
N LEU A 95 0.71 -3.84 26.31
CA LEU A 95 0.42 -2.41 26.42
C LEU A 95 0.50 -1.92 27.88
N LYS A 96 0.00 -2.70 28.84
CA LYS A 96 0.17 -2.42 30.28
C LYS A 96 1.64 -2.37 30.71
N GLY A 97 2.51 -3.14 30.05
CA GLY A 97 3.96 -3.10 30.25
C GLY A 97 4.66 -1.93 29.55
N LEU A 98 4.09 -1.44 28.44
CA LEU A 98 4.58 -0.28 27.69
C LEU A 98 4.15 1.05 28.31
N THR A 99 3.09 1.06 29.14
CA THR A 99 2.60 2.27 29.81
C THR A 99 3.79 3.01 30.38
N PRO A 100 4.14 4.15 29.80
CA PRO A 100 5.42 4.70 30.11
C PRO A 100 5.40 5.15 31.57
N LYS A 101 6.51 4.90 32.28
CA LYS A 101 6.95 5.77 33.37
C LYS A 101 7.27 7.18 32.83
N THR A 102 6.55 7.71 31.84
CA THR A 102 6.65 9.09 31.36
C THR A 102 5.98 9.96 32.40
N THR A 103 6.75 10.19 33.43
CA THR A 103 6.73 11.38 34.25
C THR A 103 6.15 12.59 33.51
N LYS A 104 5.03 13.08 34.06
CA LYS A 104 4.70 14.50 34.22
C LYS A 104 4.45 15.31 32.94
N SER A 105 3.25 15.22 32.41
CA SER A 105 2.63 16.33 31.68
C SER A 105 1.13 16.35 32.00
N LYS A 106 0.68 17.38 32.72
CA LYS A 106 -0.74 17.56 33.07
C LYS A 106 -1.44 18.23 31.88
N GLY A 107 -2.35 17.51 31.21
CA GLY A 107 -3.25 18.08 30.19
C GLY A 107 -3.67 17.08 29.12
N LYS A 108 -4.80 17.35 28.43
CA LYS A 108 -5.35 16.48 27.36
C LYS A 108 -4.35 16.15 26.24
N LYS A 109 -3.48 17.10 25.88
CA LYS A 109 -2.41 16.90 24.88
C LYS A 109 -1.36 15.85 25.29
N ALA A 110 -1.21 15.58 26.59
CA ALA A 110 -0.28 14.58 27.09
C ALA A 110 -0.82 13.15 26.92
N GLU A 111 -2.14 12.96 27.04
CA GLU A 111 -2.78 11.66 26.85
C GLU A 111 -2.75 11.23 25.38
N GLU A 112 -3.12 12.13 24.47
CA GLU A 112 -3.05 11.90 23.02
C GLU A 112 -1.61 11.61 22.57
N TYR A 113 -0.63 12.35 23.09
CA TYR A 113 0.79 12.11 22.80
C TYR A 113 1.29 10.76 23.36
N SER A 114 0.85 10.38 24.56
CA SER A 114 1.17 9.07 25.14
C SER A 114 0.60 7.92 24.31
N GLN A 115 -0.64 8.05 23.85
CA GLN A 115 -1.26 7.07 22.95
C GLN A 115 -0.51 6.95 21.62
N TYR A 116 -0.11 8.09 21.04
CA TYR A 116 0.74 8.11 19.85
C TYR A 116 2.07 7.39 20.06
N LEU A 117 2.77 7.67 21.16
CA LEU A 117 4.05 7.00 21.47
C LEU A 117 3.88 5.49 21.62
N VAL A 118 2.83 5.03 22.31
CA VAL A 118 2.53 3.61 22.47
C VAL A 118 2.29 2.96 21.10
N MET A 119 1.51 3.61 20.23
CA MET A 119 1.26 3.12 18.88
C MET A 119 2.54 3.03 18.05
N GLU A 120 3.39 4.07 18.09
CA GLU A 120 4.64 4.12 17.33
C GLU A 120 5.62 3.02 17.78
N ILE A 121 5.73 2.78 19.09
CA ILE A 121 6.54 1.69 19.63
C ILE A 121 6.02 0.33 19.15
N MET A 122 4.70 0.10 19.22
CA MET A 122 4.08 -1.14 18.77
C MET A 122 4.26 -1.38 17.27
N ASN A 123 4.08 -0.33 16.45
CA ASN A 123 4.29 -0.40 15.00
C ASN A 123 5.73 -0.81 14.67
N ARG A 124 6.74 -0.12 15.25
CA ARG A 124 8.15 -0.47 15.01
C ARG A 124 8.50 -1.88 15.49
N ALA A 125 7.98 -2.29 16.65
CA ALA A 125 8.20 -3.64 17.16
C ALA A 125 7.59 -4.70 16.24
N MET A 126 6.36 -4.48 15.75
CA MET A 126 5.67 -5.39 14.83
C MET A 126 6.41 -5.50 13.49
N THR A 127 6.83 -4.37 12.91
CA THR A 127 7.64 -4.35 11.68
C THR A 127 8.92 -5.17 11.84
N ASN A 128 9.68 -4.95 12.92
CA ASN A 128 10.92 -5.70 13.18
C ASN A 128 10.69 -7.22 13.30
N VAL A 129 9.56 -7.65 13.86
CA VAL A 129 9.22 -9.08 13.96
C VAL A 129 8.85 -9.65 12.58
N LEU A 130 8.07 -8.92 11.80
CA LEU A 130 7.65 -9.34 10.46
C LEU A 130 8.85 -9.44 9.51
N GLU A 131 9.73 -8.45 9.48
CA GLU A 131 10.94 -8.45 8.64
C GLU A 131 11.88 -9.63 8.95
N LYS A 132 12.05 -9.96 10.24
CA LYS A 132 12.83 -11.13 10.69
C LYS A 132 12.18 -12.45 10.28
N SER A 133 10.85 -12.51 10.21
CA SER A 133 10.14 -13.72 9.80
C SER A 133 10.19 -13.96 8.29
N SER A 134 10.29 -12.89 7.50
CA SER A 134 10.40 -12.94 6.03
C SER A 134 11.81 -13.19 5.49
N THR A 135 12.83 -13.21 6.35
CA THR A 135 14.24 -13.48 5.99
C THR A 135 14.64 -14.96 6.15
N LYS A 136 13.66 -15.87 6.17
CA LYS A 136 13.86 -17.33 6.16
C LYS A 136 13.54 -17.94 4.80
#